data_AF-A0A2M7YB60-F1
#
_entry.id   AF-A0A2M7YB60-F1
#
_cell.length_a   1.000
_cell.length_b   1.000
_cell.length_c   1.000
_cell.angle_alpha   90.00
_cell.angle_beta   90.00
_cell.angle_gamma   90.00
#
_symmetry.space_group_name_H-M   'P 1'
#
loop_
_entity.id
_entity.type
_entity.pdbx_description
1 polymer ?
#
loop_
_entity_poly.entity_id
_entity_poly.type
_entity_poly.pdbx_seq_one_letter_code
_entity_poly.pdbx_strand_id
1 'polypeptide(L)'
;MRAPDLTRLLTLEARDDAPDGGGGVAARWVRLGAHWAEVRPGSAVEQVLGGVEASAVTHRVTLRWAPFGAPSRPKPNQRFREGARVFDILGVTEADTRNAWLIAWVREGGLA
;
A
#
# COMPACT_ATOMS: atom_id res chain seq x y z
N MET A 1 6.91 17.25 10.59
CA MET A 1 6.56 15.83 10.83
C MET A 1 7.62 15.21 11.75
N ARG A 2 7.24 14.43 12.77
CA ARG A 2 8.19 13.64 13.57
C ARG A 2 8.76 12.51 12.68
N ALA A 3 10.00 12.10 12.91
CA ALA A 3 10.58 10.97 12.19
C ALA A 3 9.66 9.73 12.36
N PRO A 4 9.26 9.05 11.27
CA PRO A 4 8.42 7.87 11.33
C PRO A 4 9.19 6.69 11.94
N ASP A 5 8.48 5.83 12.66
CA ASP A 5 9.04 4.64 13.29
C ASP A 5 8.88 3.40 12.38
N LEU A 6 9.91 3.12 11.58
CA LEU A 6 9.88 2.09 10.54
C LEU A 6 10.08 0.67 11.11
N THR A 7 9.16 0.21 11.95
CA THR A 7 9.27 -1.06 12.69
C THR A 7 8.64 -2.26 11.99
N ARG A 8 7.90 -2.04 10.89
CA ARG A 8 7.16 -3.11 10.20
C ARG A 8 7.78 -3.40 8.84
N LEU A 9 8.02 -4.67 8.54
CA LEU A 9 8.53 -5.10 7.23
C LEU A 9 7.36 -5.53 6.34
N LEU A 10 7.08 -4.74 5.32
CA LEU A 10 5.98 -4.97 4.37
C LEU A 10 6.54 -5.50 3.05
N THR A 11 5.97 -6.59 2.54
CA THR A 11 6.28 -7.06 1.18
C THR A 11 5.40 -6.31 0.19
N LEU A 12 6.00 -5.65 -0.79
CA LEU A 12 5.29 -5.06 -1.92
C LEU A 12 5.00 -6.14 -2.96
N GLU A 13 3.73 -6.29 -3.33
CA GLU A 13 3.28 -7.22 -4.35
C GLU A 13 2.53 -6.46 -5.46
N ALA A 14 2.71 -6.91 -6.70
CA ALA A 14 1.95 -6.45 -7.86
C ALA A 14 1.09 -7.58 -8.42
N ARG A 15 -0.04 -7.22 -9.01
CA ARG A 15 -0.87 -8.16 -9.75
C ARG A 15 -0.17 -8.55 -11.04
N ASP A 16 -0.10 -9.85 -11.30
CA ASP A 16 0.28 -10.46 -12.57
C ASP A 16 -1.02 -10.76 -13.32
N ASP A 17 -1.24 -10.01 -14.39
CA ASP A 17 -2.44 -10.04 -15.24
C ASP A 17 -2.26 -10.92 -16.49
N ALA A 18 -1.23 -11.78 -16.50
CA ALA A 18 -1.02 -12.74 -17.57
C ALA A 18 -2.29 -13.59 -17.79
N PRO A 19 -2.86 -13.62 -19.01
CA PRO A 19 -4.07 -14.35 -19.30
C PRO A 19 -3.82 -15.86 -19.18
N ASP A 20 -4.30 -16.41 -18.08
CA ASP A 20 -4.47 -17.84 -17.86
C ASP A 20 -5.60 -18.30 -18.79
N GLY A 21 -5.24 -18.96 -19.89
CA GLY A 21 -6.12 -19.35 -21.01
C GLY A 21 -7.28 -20.32 -20.69
N GLY A 22 -7.91 -20.22 -19.52
CA GLY A 22 -9.08 -20.99 -19.12
C GLY A 22 -9.85 -20.32 -17.97
N GLY A 23 -10.86 -19.51 -18.31
CA GLY A 23 -12.14 -19.39 -17.59
C GLY A 23 -12.19 -18.92 -16.13
N GLY A 24 -11.08 -18.72 -15.42
CA GLY A 24 -11.08 -18.27 -14.03
C GLY A 24 -9.84 -17.47 -13.69
N VAL A 25 -9.99 -16.15 -13.55
CA VAL A 25 -8.87 -15.21 -13.31
C VAL A 25 -8.59 -15.11 -11.82
N ALA A 26 -7.93 -16.13 -11.24
CA ALA A 26 -7.36 -15.95 -9.92
C ALA A 26 -6.17 -14.97 -10.06
N ALA A 27 -6.33 -13.74 -9.59
CA ALA A 27 -5.27 -12.74 -9.66
C ALA A 27 -3.99 -13.28 -8.99
N ARG A 28 -2.95 -13.54 -9.79
CA ARG A 28 -1.64 -13.92 -9.27
C ARG A 28 -0.95 -12.66 -8.73
N TRP A 29 -0.31 -12.79 -7.57
CA TRP A 29 0.44 -11.70 -6.97
C TRP A 29 1.93 -12.03 -6.92
N VAL A 30 2.74 -11.15 -7.50
CA VAL A 30 4.19 -11.31 -7.62
C VAL A 30 4.87 -10.33 -6.67
N ARG A 31 5.83 -10.83 -5.89
CA ARG A 31 6.62 -10.02 -4.97
C ARG A 31 7.60 -9.13 -5.74
N LEU A 32 7.55 -7.83 -5.47
CA LEU A 32 8.48 -6.84 -6.03
C LEU A 32 9.64 -6.53 -5.10
N GLY A 33 9.44 -6.62 -3.79
CA GLY A 33 10.45 -6.30 -2.80
C GLY A 33 9.85 -6.12 -1.40
N ALA A 34 10.67 -5.63 -0.47
CA ALA A 34 10.24 -5.35 0.89
C ALA A 34 10.59 -3.93 1.33
N HIS A 35 9.73 -3.34 2.16
CA HIS A 35 9.85 -1.99 2.69
C HIS A 35 9.73 -2.03 4.21
N TRP A 36 10.69 -1.38 4.89
CA TRP A 36 10.48 -0.99 6.28
C TRP A 36 9.54 0.21 6.32
N ALA A 37 8.50 0.11 7.12
CA ALA A 37 7.42 1.06 7.15
C ALA A 37 6.90 1.30 8.57
N GLU A 38 6.37 2.50 8.78
CA GLU A 38 5.48 2.80 9.89
C GLU A 38 4.04 2.62 9.38
N VAL A 39 3.20 1.90 10.11
CA VAL A 39 1.78 1.73 9.75
C VAL A 39 0.93 2.28 10.88
N ARG A 40 0.10 3.28 10.57
CA ARG A 40 -0.86 3.87 11.50
C ARG A 40 -2.29 3.69 10.98
N PRO A 41 -3.30 3.56 11.85
CA PRO A 41 -4.69 3.62 11.40
C PRO A 41 -4.97 4.97 10.74
N GLY A 42 -5.84 4.97 9.72
CA GLY A 42 -6.36 6.19 9.11
C GLY A 42 -7.16 6.99 10.14
N SER A 43 -7.16 8.31 10.02
CA SER A 43 -7.99 9.14 10.89
C SER A 43 -9.47 8.97 10.53
N ALA A 44 -10.37 9.09 11.52
CA ALA A 44 -11.82 9.05 11.29
C ALA A 44 -12.30 10.12 10.27
N VAL A 45 -11.57 11.23 10.16
CA VAL A 45 -11.86 12.31 9.19
C VAL A 45 -11.56 11.89 7.76
N GLU A 46 -10.48 11.14 7.51
CA GLU A 46 -10.15 10.59 6.19
C GLU A 46 -11.13 9.50 5.76
N GLN A 47 -11.72 8.76 6.71
CA GLN A 47 -12.73 7.73 6.43
C GLN A 47 -14.06 8.32 5.94
N VAL A 48 -14.45 9.52 6.41
CA VAL A 48 -15.71 10.17 6.04
C VAL A 48 -15.67 10.81 4.65
N LEU A 49 -14.52 11.35 4.24
CA LEU A 49 -14.36 12.02 2.93
C LEU A 49 -14.27 11.06 1.74
N GLY A 50 -13.96 9.78 1.97
CA GLY A 50 -13.75 8.80 0.89
C GLY A 50 -15.00 8.14 0.32
N GLY A 51 -16.18 8.31 0.94
CA GLY A 51 -17.41 7.62 0.52
C GLY A 51 -17.31 6.08 0.50
N VAL A 52 -16.21 5.52 1.00
CA VAL A 52 -15.98 4.09 1.13
C VAL A 52 -16.83 3.63 2.30
N GLU A 53 -17.67 2.63 2.06
CA GLU A 53 -18.53 2.01 3.06
C GLU A 53 -17.77 1.85 4.40
N ALA A 54 -18.42 2.27 5.48
CA ALA A 54 -17.88 2.40 6.84
C ALA A 54 -17.31 1.10 7.47
N SER A 55 -17.16 0.03 6.69
CA SER A 55 -16.64 -1.27 7.11
C SER A 55 -15.14 -1.47 6.80
N ALA A 56 -14.54 -0.67 5.91
CA ALA A 56 -13.15 -0.85 5.50
C ALA A 56 -12.16 -0.08 6.39
N VAL A 57 -11.28 -0.80 7.10
CA VAL A 57 -10.23 -0.19 7.95
C VAL A 57 -9.12 0.38 7.08
N THR A 58 -9.07 1.71 6.96
CA THR A 58 -7.99 2.42 6.26
C THR A 58 -6.78 2.62 7.15
N HIS A 59 -5.59 2.62 6.54
CA HIS A 59 -4.31 2.86 7.21
C HIS A 59 -3.46 3.84 6.41
N ARG A 60 -2.58 4.53 7.12
CA ARG A 60 -1.50 5.32 6.54
C ARG A 60 -0.17 4.58 6.76
N VAL A 61 0.49 4.26 5.66
CA VAL A 61 1.80 3.60 5.65
C VAL A 61 2.85 4.64 5.26
N THR A 62 3.81 4.91 6.14
CA THR A 62 4.94 5.79 5.86
C THR A 62 6.18 4.95 5.54
N LEU A 63 6.83 5.23 4.43
CA LEU A 63 7.98 4.49 3.91
C LEU A 63 9.07 5.44 3.40
N ARG A 64 10.28 4.91 3.23
CA ARG A 64 11.40 5.66 2.62
C ARG A 64 11.02 6.12 1.21
N TRP A 65 11.49 7.31 0.85
CA TRP A 65 11.26 7.85 -0.48
C TRP A 65 11.92 7.01 -1.58
N ALA A 66 11.25 6.99 -2.73
CA ALA A 66 11.76 6.43 -3.97
C ALA A 66 11.39 7.36 -5.14
N PRO A 67 12.28 7.54 -6.13
CA PRO A 67 12.00 8.40 -7.28
C PRO A 67 10.83 7.88 -8.12
N PHE A 68 10.17 8.77 -8.85
CA PHE A 68 9.17 8.39 -9.83
C PHE A 68 9.77 7.40 -10.85
N GLY A 69 9.02 6.35 -11.18
CA GLY A 69 9.46 5.29 -12.08
C GLY A 69 10.34 4.21 -11.44
N ALA A 70 10.87 4.43 -10.22
CA ALA A 70 11.65 3.39 -9.54
C ALA A 70 10.79 2.14 -9.26
N PRO A 71 11.31 0.92 -9.46
CA PRO A 71 10.58 -0.31 -9.14
C PRO A 71 10.18 -0.42 -7.67
N SER A 72 10.96 0.21 -6.79
CA SER A 72 10.71 0.27 -5.34
C SER A 72 9.66 1.31 -4.94
N ARG A 73 9.22 2.19 -5.85
CA ARG A 73 8.16 3.17 -5.54
C ARG A 73 6.79 2.49 -5.65
N PRO A 74 6.03 2.37 -4.55
CA PRO A 74 4.72 1.73 -4.58
C PRO A 74 3.73 2.51 -5.45
N LYS A 75 2.74 1.80 -6.02
CA LYS A 75 1.76 2.35 -6.96
C LYS A 75 0.32 1.96 -6.57
N PRO A 76 -0.68 2.80 -6.89
CA PRO A 76 -2.08 2.37 -6.85
C PRO A 76 -2.28 1.20 -7.82
N ASN A 77 -2.87 0.07 -7.36
CA ASN A 77 -2.94 -1.27 -7.99
C ASN A 77 -1.97 -2.33 -7.44
N GLN A 78 -1.02 -1.93 -6.60
CA GLN A 78 -0.18 -2.84 -5.83
C GLN A 78 -0.76 -3.02 -4.43
N ARG A 79 -0.18 -3.96 -3.67
CA ARG A 79 -0.55 -4.17 -2.27
C ARG A 79 0.69 -4.38 -1.41
N PHE A 80 0.57 -4.00 -0.15
CA PHE A 80 1.50 -4.45 0.88
C PHE A 80 0.98 -5.72 1.57
N ARG A 81 1.91 -6.59 1.96
CA ARG A 81 1.63 -7.81 2.70
C ARG A 81 2.52 -7.92 3.93
N GLU A 82 1.91 -8.24 5.07
CA GLU A 82 2.58 -8.59 6.32
C GLU A 82 2.01 -9.90 6.84
N GLY A 83 2.70 -11.01 6.58
CA GLY A 83 2.19 -12.34 6.90
C GLY A 83 0.87 -12.65 6.18
N ALA A 84 -0.22 -12.73 6.96
CA ALA A 84 -1.58 -12.94 6.46
C ALA A 84 -2.34 -11.63 6.17
N ARG A 85 -1.86 -10.49 6.66
CA ARG A 85 -2.51 -9.18 6.48
C ARG A 85 -2.16 -8.62 5.10
N VAL A 86 -3.19 -8.10 4.43
CA VAL A 86 -3.08 -7.52 3.09
C VAL A 86 -3.63 -6.09 3.12
N PHE A 87 -2.87 -5.18 2.52
CA PHE A 87 -3.19 -3.77 2.43
C PHE A 87 -3.17 -3.32 0.98
N ASP A 88 -4.35 -3.10 0.40
CA ASP A 88 -4.48 -2.59 -0.97
C ASP A 88 -4.05 -1.13 -1.01
N ILE A 89 -3.17 -0.75 -1.94
CA ILE A 89 -2.69 0.62 -2.06
C ILE A 89 -3.70 1.46 -2.84
N LEU A 90 -4.26 2.47 -2.18
CA LEU A 90 -5.24 3.39 -2.73
C LEU A 90 -4.57 4.58 -3.42
N GLY A 91 -3.47 5.07 -2.84
CA GLY A 91 -2.75 6.25 -3.31
C GLY A 91 -1.39 6.38 -2.64
N VAL A 92 -0.45 7.04 -3.32
CA VAL A 92 0.92 7.28 -2.81
C VAL A 92 1.33 8.72 -3.12
N THR A 93 1.83 9.45 -2.12
CA THR A 93 2.35 10.82 -2.27
C THR A 93 3.63 11.01 -1.44
N GLU A 94 4.34 12.10 -1.71
CA GLU A 94 5.41 12.62 -0.87
C GLU A 94 4.87 13.04 0.50
N ALA A 95 5.59 12.71 1.58
CA ALA A 95 5.24 13.16 2.93
C ALA A 95 5.84 14.55 3.26
N ASP A 96 6.87 14.94 2.53
CA ASP A 96 7.65 16.15 2.74
C ASP A 96 8.23 16.66 1.43
N THR A 97 8.65 17.93 1.43
CA THR A 97 9.28 18.58 0.26
C THR A 97 10.75 18.21 0.07
N ARG A 98 11.33 17.45 1.00
CA ARG A 98 12.75 17.05 0.99
C ARG A 98 12.96 15.67 0.39
N ASN A 99 11.90 15.03 -0.10
CA ASN A 99 11.93 13.67 -0.64
C ASN A 99 12.55 12.67 0.37
N ALA A 100 12.25 12.81 1.67
CA ALA A 100 12.72 11.86 2.66
C ALA A 100 11.76 10.67 2.81
N TRP A 101 10.45 10.93 2.67
CA TRP A 101 9.40 9.94 2.92
C TRP A 101 8.29 9.95 1.88
N LEU A 102 7.66 8.79 1.73
CA LEU A 102 6.39 8.60 1.02
C LEU A 102 5.31 8.22 2.03
N ILE A 103 4.08 8.65 1.76
CA ILE A 103 2.87 8.17 2.41
C ILE A 103 2.09 7.36 1.38
N ALA A 104 1.71 6.14 1.75
CA ALA A 104 0.72 5.35 1.05
C ALA A 104 -0.54 5.24 1.92
N TRP A 105 -1.69 5.58 1.34
CA TRP A 105 -2.98 5.27 1.94
C TRP A 105 -3.40 3.89 1.47
N VAL A 106 -3.79 3.05 2.42
CA VAL A 106 -4.11 1.67 2.14
C VAL A 106 -5.42 1.28 2.82
N ARG A 107 -6.09 0.29 2.25
CA ARG A 107 -7.22 -0.38 2.89
C ARG A 107 -6.80 -1.77 3.31
N GLU A 108 -7.11 -2.15 4.56
CA GLU A 108 -6.94 -3.52 5.03
C GLU A 108 -8.13 -4.40 4.61
N GLY A 109 -7.84 -5.62 4.19
CA GLY A 109 -8.79 -6.53 3.56
C GLY A 109 -8.56 -6.52 2.06
N GLY A 110 -7.98 -7.61 1.55
CA GLY A 110 -7.76 -7.75 0.12
C GLY A 110 -9.11 -7.79 -0.59
N LEU A 111 -9.26 -7.05 -1.68
CA LEU A 111 -10.32 -7.33 -2.64
C LEU A 111 -10.13 -8.77 -3.12
N ALA A 112 -11.09 -9.63 -2.76
CA ALA A 112 -11.23 -10.96 -3.34
C ALA A 112 -11.46 -10.86 -4.85
#